data_AF-A0A949JGC3-F1
#
_entry.id   AF-A0A949JGC3-F1
#
_cell.length_a   1.000
_cell.length_b   1.000
_cell.length_c   1.000
_cell.angle_alpha   90.00
_cell.angle_beta   90.00
_cell.angle_gamma   90.00
#
_symmetry.space_group_name_H-M   'P 1'
#
loop_
_entity.id
_entity.type
_entity.pdbx_description
1 polymer ?
#
loop_
_entity_poly.entity_id
_entity_poly.type
_entity_poly.pdbx_seq_one_letter_code
_entity_poly.pdbx_strand_id
1 'polypeptide(L)'
;MSLLSRLNRKARISLVAAVAGGVALTGLTVAPSFASTTAPPAVTQSADEVSTQAAPVSRAEMLRRAKVWLTANNGAQVPYSQTSVWKDGYRQDCSGYVSMTLGLWKSGPNTVELAGNRDLTTPIKLANLKPGDLLIDADGSNTTRHVVIFEGWTDSSHSAYTAFEQRGGHGTDHRTLKYGLDAGSEYKPYRPVNLSD
;
A
#
# COMPACT_ATOMS: atom_id res chain seq x y z
N MET A 1 -11.66 -13.96 -39.21
CA MET A 1 -12.38 -14.75 -38.20
C MET A 1 -11.40 -15.71 -37.57
N SER A 2 -11.22 -15.69 -36.25
CA SER A 2 -10.53 -16.77 -35.52
C SER A 2 -11.17 -16.91 -34.15
N LEU A 3 -11.60 -18.12 -33.82
CA LEU A 3 -12.18 -18.50 -32.53
C LEU A 3 -11.15 -19.33 -31.76
N LEU A 4 -11.46 -19.58 -30.48
CA LEU A 4 -10.76 -20.48 -29.55
C LEU A 4 -9.42 -19.91 -29.03
N SER A 5 -9.06 -20.06 -27.75
CA SER A 5 -9.60 -20.97 -26.73
C SER A 5 -9.56 -20.34 -25.33
N ARG A 6 -10.61 -20.57 -24.53
CA ARG A 6 -10.59 -20.37 -23.07
C ARG A 6 -10.39 -21.73 -22.41
N LEU A 7 -9.38 -21.89 -21.55
CA LEU A 7 -9.26 -23.09 -20.70
C LEU A 7 -8.81 -22.71 -19.28
N ASN A 8 -9.73 -22.92 -18.33
CA ASN A 8 -9.45 -22.87 -16.89
C ASN A 8 -8.56 -24.05 -16.48
N ARG A 9 -7.63 -23.83 -15.54
CA ARG A 9 -6.98 -24.92 -14.80
C ARG A 9 -7.55 -25.02 -13.38
N LYS A 10 -8.16 -26.17 -13.08
CA LYS A 10 -8.62 -26.53 -11.72
C LYS A 10 -7.46 -27.07 -10.87
N ALA A 11 -7.61 -26.95 -9.56
CA ALA A 11 -6.65 -27.35 -8.54
C ALA A 11 -6.34 -28.87 -8.52
N ARG A 12 -5.26 -29.24 -7.83
CA ARG A 12 -5.01 -30.60 -7.33
C ARG A 12 -4.60 -30.56 -5.86
N ILE A 13 -5.10 -31.55 -5.13
CA ILE A 13 -5.00 -31.73 -3.67
C ILE A 13 -3.74 -32.57 -3.37
N SER A 14 -3.03 -32.24 -2.28
CA SER A 14 -1.96 -33.08 -1.75
C SER A 14 -2.45 -33.89 -0.56
N LEU A 15 -2.41 -35.21 -0.70
CA LEU A 15 -2.66 -36.19 0.35
C LEU A 15 -1.31 -36.56 0.99
N VAL A 16 -1.21 -36.51 2.33
CA VAL A 16 -0.06 -37.07 3.06
C VAL A 16 -0.58 -38.17 3.98
N ALA A 17 -0.05 -39.38 3.79
CA ALA A 17 -0.46 -40.56 4.54
C ALA A 17 0.26 -40.65 5.89
N ALA A 18 -0.44 -41.18 6.91
CA ALA A 18 0.14 -41.52 8.20
C ALA A 18 0.78 -42.92 8.16
N VAL A 19 1.82 -43.12 8.98
CA VAL A 19 2.40 -44.43 9.32
C VAL A 19 2.66 -44.49 10.84
N ALA A 20 2.46 -45.66 11.44
CA ALA A 20 2.40 -45.84 12.90
C ALA A 20 3.18 -47.08 13.40
N GLY A 21 3.58 -47.04 14.68
CA GLY A 21 4.35 -48.05 15.45
C GLY A 21 5.49 -47.38 16.24
N GLY A 22 5.92 -47.76 17.46
CA GLY A 22 5.55 -48.85 18.38
C GLY A 22 6.80 -49.65 18.83
N VAL A 23 7.00 -50.14 20.08
CA VAL A 23 6.27 -50.11 21.38
C VAL A 23 7.30 -50.42 22.52
N ALA A 24 7.07 -49.98 23.78
CA ALA A 24 7.68 -50.49 25.06
C ALA A 24 9.20 -50.21 25.35
N LEU A 25 9.73 -50.20 26.60
CA LEU A 25 9.19 -50.25 27.99
C LEU A 25 10.25 -49.76 29.04
N THR A 26 9.78 -49.33 30.23
CA THR A 26 10.45 -49.32 31.58
C THR A 26 11.72 -48.50 31.90
N GLY A 27 11.60 -47.62 32.90
CA GLY A 27 12.67 -47.08 33.75
C GLY A 27 12.07 -46.23 34.90
N LEU A 28 12.41 -46.51 36.16
CA LEU A 28 11.72 -45.98 37.36
C LEU A 28 12.66 -45.08 38.19
N THR A 29 12.20 -43.93 38.74
CA THR A 29 12.32 -43.55 40.19
C THR A 29 12.01 -42.07 40.53
N VAL A 30 11.16 -41.90 41.56
CA VAL A 30 11.13 -40.85 42.62
C VAL A 30 10.77 -39.37 42.28
N ALA A 31 9.98 -38.78 43.18
CA ALA A 31 9.34 -37.45 43.16
C ALA A 31 10.07 -36.46 44.13
N PRO A 32 9.50 -35.32 44.58
CA PRO A 32 8.34 -34.53 44.13
C PRO A 32 8.67 -33.04 43.89
N SER A 33 7.69 -32.25 43.42
CA SER A 33 7.66 -30.79 43.65
C SER A 33 6.25 -30.21 43.49
N PHE A 34 5.55 -30.03 44.61
CA PHE A 34 4.40 -29.13 44.67
C PHE A 34 4.91 -27.71 44.88
N ALA A 35 5.18 -27.00 43.79
CA ALA A 35 5.39 -25.55 43.81
C ALA A 35 4.12 -24.88 43.27
N SER A 36 3.24 -24.47 44.18
CA SER A 36 2.08 -23.63 43.87
C SER A 36 2.54 -22.22 43.52
N THR A 37 3.13 -22.03 42.35
CA THR A 37 3.40 -20.70 41.81
C THR A 37 2.08 -20.09 41.37
N THR A 38 1.55 -19.18 42.19
CA THR A 38 0.43 -18.30 41.83
C THR A 38 0.69 -17.70 40.45
N ALA A 39 -0.20 -17.98 39.50
CA ALA A 39 -0.18 -17.31 38.21
C ALA A 39 -0.25 -15.79 38.45
N PRO A 40 0.58 -14.98 37.78
CA PRO A 40 0.35 -13.54 37.75
C PRO A 40 -1.07 -13.29 37.19
N PRO A 41 -1.76 -12.22 37.62
CA PRO A 41 -3.04 -11.89 37.02
C PRO A 41 -2.87 -11.82 35.51
N ALA A 42 -3.76 -12.47 34.78
CA ALA A 42 -3.81 -12.33 33.34
C ALA A 42 -4.06 -10.84 33.05
N VAL A 43 -3.00 -10.10 32.74
CA VAL A 43 -3.12 -8.86 32.01
C VAL A 43 -3.87 -9.23 30.75
N THR A 44 -5.14 -8.81 30.71
CA THR A 44 -5.92 -8.78 29.48
C THR A 44 -5.15 -7.84 28.56
N GLN A 45 -4.21 -8.41 27.80
CA GLN A 45 -3.80 -7.85 26.54
C GLN A 45 -5.08 -7.85 25.71
N SER A 46 -5.80 -6.73 25.77
CA SER A 46 -6.65 -6.31 24.67
C SER A 46 -5.82 -6.57 23.43
N ALA A 47 -6.27 -7.50 22.60
CA ALA A 47 -5.72 -7.58 21.27
C ALA A 47 -5.96 -6.20 20.66
N ASP A 48 -4.88 -5.47 20.38
CA ASP A 48 -4.98 -4.23 19.62
C ASP A 48 -5.76 -4.61 18.35
N GLU A 49 -6.99 -4.10 18.22
CA GLU A 49 -7.56 -3.97 16.90
C GLU A 49 -6.59 -3.08 16.14
N VAL A 50 -5.82 -3.70 15.24
CA VAL A 50 -4.85 -3.00 14.41
C VAL A 50 -5.64 -1.97 13.62
N SER A 51 -5.63 -0.73 14.10
CA SER A 51 -6.25 0.39 13.42
C SER A 51 -5.66 0.47 12.03
N THR A 52 -6.44 0.05 11.04
CA THR A 52 -6.15 0.23 9.62
C THR A 52 -6.11 1.71 9.25
N GLN A 53 -6.63 2.58 10.12
CA GLN A 53 -6.54 4.02 9.97
C GLN A 53 -5.17 4.51 10.44
N ALA A 54 -4.35 4.96 9.48
CA ALA A 54 -3.05 5.56 9.73
C ALA A 54 -3.18 6.86 10.51
N ALA A 55 -2.16 7.19 11.32
CA ALA A 55 -2.12 8.45 12.04
C ALA A 55 -2.24 9.67 11.09
N PRO A 56 -2.81 10.80 11.55
CA PRO A 56 -2.86 12.01 10.76
C PRO A 56 -1.48 12.47 10.30
N VAL A 57 -1.40 12.95 9.06
CA VAL A 57 -0.18 13.47 8.44
C VAL A 57 -0.48 14.84 7.81
N SER A 58 0.39 15.82 8.02
CA SER A 58 0.20 17.13 7.38
C SER A 58 0.56 17.08 5.90
N ARG A 59 -0.05 17.96 5.09
CA ARG A 59 0.30 18.10 3.66
C ARG A 59 1.79 18.34 3.45
N ALA A 60 2.40 19.19 4.28
CA ALA A 60 3.83 19.46 4.24
C ALA A 60 4.68 18.20 4.51
N GLU A 61 4.31 17.39 5.50
CA GLU A 61 5.00 16.13 5.82
C GLU A 61 4.83 15.09 4.72
N MET A 62 3.63 14.96 4.13
CA MET A 62 3.37 14.06 2.99
C MET A 62 4.26 14.41 1.79
N LEU A 63 4.34 15.69 1.43
CA LEU A 63 5.18 16.15 0.32
C LEU A 63 6.68 16.08 0.65
N ARG A 64 7.07 16.26 1.92
CA ARG A 64 8.45 16.02 2.37
C ARG A 64 8.83 14.55 2.19
N ARG A 65 7.94 13.62 2.54
CA ARG A 65 8.14 12.17 2.31
C ARG A 65 8.22 11.82 0.83
N ALA A 66 7.37 12.40 -0.01
CA ALA A 66 7.43 12.23 -1.47
C ALA A 66 8.84 12.55 -2.00
N LYS A 67 9.42 13.68 -1.59
CA LYS A 67 10.77 14.11 -1.99
C LYS A 67 11.89 13.15 -1.58
N VAL A 68 11.72 12.30 -0.55
CA VAL A 68 12.76 11.35 -0.09
C VAL A 68 13.13 10.34 -1.17
N TRP A 69 12.14 9.76 -1.86
CA TRP A 69 12.39 8.70 -2.84
C TRP A 69 13.06 9.19 -4.14
N LEU A 70 13.11 10.51 -4.39
CA LEU A 70 13.85 11.08 -5.53
C LEU A 70 15.37 10.85 -5.44
N THR A 71 15.92 10.64 -4.24
CA THR A 71 17.38 10.50 -4.02
C THR A 71 17.77 9.33 -3.10
N ALA A 72 16.80 8.55 -2.60
CA ALA A 72 17.04 7.50 -1.61
C ALA A 72 17.90 6.32 -2.10
N ASN A 73 18.13 6.18 -3.41
CA ASN A 73 18.95 5.15 -4.03
C ASN A 73 20.34 5.71 -4.38
N ASN A 74 21.18 5.91 -3.37
CA ASN A 74 22.56 6.43 -3.51
C ASN A 74 22.65 7.77 -4.28
N GLY A 75 21.69 8.68 -4.03
CA GLY A 75 21.58 9.97 -4.73
C GLY A 75 20.67 9.92 -5.97
N ALA A 76 20.28 8.74 -6.44
CA ALA A 76 19.30 8.54 -7.50
C ALA A 76 17.91 8.17 -6.95
N GLN A 77 16.91 8.19 -7.83
CA GLN A 77 15.53 7.84 -7.51
C GLN A 77 15.32 6.35 -7.18
N VAL A 78 14.29 6.04 -6.39
CA VAL A 78 13.89 4.66 -6.10
C VAL A 78 13.33 4.02 -7.39
N PRO A 79 13.91 2.91 -7.88
CA PRO A 79 13.47 2.29 -9.12
C PRO A 79 12.08 1.68 -8.95
N TYR A 80 11.30 1.65 -10.03
CA TYR A 80 9.95 1.08 -10.03
C TYR A 80 9.97 -0.45 -10.02
N SER A 81 9.14 -1.06 -9.18
CA SER A 81 8.89 -2.50 -9.22
C SER A 81 7.54 -2.86 -8.60
N GLN A 82 6.80 -3.74 -9.29
CA GLN A 82 5.53 -4.32 -8.83
C GLN A 82 5.71 -5.52 -7.87
N THR A 83 6.95 -6.00 -7.71
CA THR A 83 7.28 -7.20 -6.94
C THR A 83 8.32 -6.96 -5.84
N SER A 84 8.96 -5.78 -5.84
CA SER A 84 10.01 -5.43 -4.88
C SER A 84 9.49 -4.47 -3.81
N VAL A 85 10.05 -4.63 -2.61
CA VAL A 85 9.81 -3.79 -1.45
C VAL A 85 11.09 -3.00 -1.17
N TRP A 86 10.96 -1.69 -0.96
CA TRP A 86 12.09 -0.81 -0.67
C TRP A 86 12.57 -1.00 0.77
N LYS A 87 13.76 -0.48 1.09
CA LYS A 87 14.40 -0.62 2.41
C LYS A 87 13.61 -0.02 3.59
N ASP A 88 12.63 0.83 3.32
CA ASP A 88 11.67 1.34 4.33
C ASP A 88 10.43 0.45 4.52
N GLY A 89 10.29 -0.62 3.73
CA GLY A 89 9.21 -1.60 3.82
C GLY A 89 7.98 -1.32 2.95
N TYR A 90 8.00 -0.28 2.09
CA TYR A 90 6.91 -0.01 1.15
C TYR A 90 7.16 -0.59 -0.24
N ARG A 91 6.09 -0.94 -0.98
CA ARG A 91 6.21 -1.47 -2.36
C ARG A 91 6.70 -0.38 -3.31
N GLN A 92 7.52 -0.74 -4.28
CA GLN A 92 8.17 0.20 -5.21
C GLN A 92 7.30 0.61 -6.41
N ASP A 93 5.98 0.58 -6.26
CA ASP A 93 4.99 0.92 -7.29
C ASP A 93 4.18 2.18 -6.92
N CYS A 94 3.24 2.58 -7.78
CA CYS A 94 2.47 3.82 -7.64
C CYS A 94 1.66 3.92 -6.34
N SER A 95 0.98 2.84 -5.94
CA SER A 95 0.15 2.82 -4.73
C SER A 95 0.97 2.52 -3.47
N GLY A 96 2.06 1.77 -3.59
CA GLY A 96 3.06 1.60 -2.52
C GLY A 96 3.76 2.92 -2.15
N TYR A 97 4.09 3.74 -3.16
CA TYR A 97 4.66 5.07 -2.96
C TYR A 97 3.67 6.04 -2.27
N VAL A 98 2.41 6.09 -2.70
CA VAL A 98 1.37 6.85 -1.99
C VAL A 98 1.24 6.38 -0.54
N SER A 99 1.23 5.07 -0.31
CA SER A 99 1.19 4.47 1.04
C SER A 99 2.37 4.92 1.90
N MET A 100 3.57 5.02 1.34
CA MET A 100 4.77 5.57 2.00
C MET A 100 4.56 7.04 2.39
N THR A 101 4.10 7.89 1.46
CA THR A 101 3.89 9.33 1.75
C THR A 101 2.84 9.58 2.82
N LEU A 102 1.75 8.81 2.82
CA LEU A 102 0.67 8.90 3.80
C LEU A 102 0.99 8.19 5.13
N GLY A 103 2.04 7.38 5.20
CA GLY A 103 2.37 6.58 6.38
C GLY A 103 1.36 5.46 6.65
N LEU A 104 0.77 4.88 5.60
CA LEU A 104 -0.15 3.76 5.72
C LEU A 104 0.60 2.49 6.20
N TRP A 105 -0.17 1.47 6.58
CA TRP A 105 0.37 0.15 6.90
C TRP A 105 1.11 -0.47 5.70
N LYS A 106 1.90 -1.51 5.96
CA LYS A 106 2.71 -2.22 4.94
C LYS A 106 2.08 -3.59 4.70
N SER A 107 1.92 -4.08 3.48
CA SER A 107 2.36 -3.53 2.18
C SER A 107 1.49 -2.39 1.60
N GLY A 108 0.44 -1.97 2.31
CA GLY A 108 -0.46 -0.88 1.94
C GLY A 108 -1.47 -1.26 0.85
N PRO A 109 -2.51 -0.42 0.65
CA PRO A 109 -3.52 -0.63 -0.36
C PRO A 109 -2.96 -0.66 -1.79
N ASN A 110 -3.71 -1.26 -2.71
CA ASN A 110 -3.50 -1.08 -4.15
C ASN A 110 -4.29 0.13 -4.70
N THR A 111 -4.09 0.48 -5.97
CA THR A 111 -4.71 1.66 -6.60
C THR A 111 -6.25 1.62 -6.61
N VAL A 112 -6.87 0.43 -6.72
CA VAL A 112 -8.33 0.26 -6.66
C VAL A 112 -8.83 0.47 -5.24
N GLU A 113 -8.10 -0.04 -4.24
CA GLU A 113 -8.45 0.14 -2.82
C GLU A 113 -8.31 1.60 -2.38
N LEU A 114 -7.25 2.29 -2.82
CA LEU A 114 -7.09 3.75 -2.64
C LEU A 114 -8.27 4.52 -3.26
N ALA A 115 -8.69 4.16 -4.48
CA ALA A 115 -9.82 4.79 -5.15
C ALA A 115 -11.18 4.39 -4.56
N GLY A 116 -11.33 3.18 -4.00
CA GLY A 116 -12.61 2.60 -3.60
C GLY A 116 -12.96 2.75 -2.13
N ASN A 117 -11.98 2.71 -1.22
CA ASN A 117 -12.21 2.73 0.22
C ASN A 117 -12.33 4.19 0.74
N ARG A 118 -13.43 4.48 1.44
CA ARG A 118 -13.70 5.81 2.03
C ARG A 118 -12.95 6.08 3.32
N ASP A 119 -12.43 5.05 3.98
CA ASP A 119 -11.54 5.18 5.15
C ASP A 119 -10.09 5.50 4.74
N LEU A 120 -9.81 5.59 3.44
CA LEU A 120 -8.51 5.96 2.87
C LEU A 120 -8.57 7.27 2.10
N THR A 121 -9.58 7.43 1.23
CA THR A 121 -9.74 8.66 0.42
C THR A 121 -11.20 9.07 0.26
N THR A 122 -11.43 10.33 -0.09
CA THR A 122 -12.76 10.85 -0.49
C THR A 122 -12.69 11.50 -1.87
N PRO A 123 -13.64 11.26 -2.79
CA PRO A 123 -13.67 11.95 -4.08
C PRO A 123 -13.81 13.47 -3.90
N ILE A 124 -13.11 14.26 -4.71
CA ILE A 124 -13.23 15.74 -4.72
C ILE A 124 -13.44 16.28 -6.14
N LYS A 125 -13.91 17.52 -6.25
CA LYS A 125 -13.93 18.25 -7.53
C LYS A 125 -12.50 18.65 -7.90
N LEU A 126 -12.18 18.63 -9.20
CA LEU A 126 -10.86 19.06 -9.71
C LEU A 126 -10.48 20.47 -9.26
N ALA A 127 -11.44 21.40 -9.26
CA ALA A 127 -11.27 22.78 -8.78
C ALA A 127 -10.96 22.90 -7.27
N ASN A 128 -11.12 21.82 -6.49
CA ASN A 128 -10.87 21.79 -5.05
C ASN A 128 -9.51 21.15 -4.69
N LEU A 129 -8.67 20.83 -5.69
CA LEU A 129 -7.34 20.25 -5.49
C LEU A 129 -6.47 21.14 -4.59
N LYS A 130 -5.83 20.50 -3.61
CA LYS A 130 -4.84 21.05 -2.68
C LYS A 130 -3.56 20.20 -2.71
N PRO A 131 -2.39 20.75 -2.34
CA PRO A 131 -1.13 20.00 -2.27
C PRO A 131 -1.28 18.73 -1.40
N GLY A 132 -0.88 17.56 -1.91
CA GLY A 132 -1.06 16.25 -1.26
C GLY A 132 -2.34 15.50 -1.63
N ASP A 133 -3.29 16.12 -2.35
CA ASP A 133 -4.41 15.38 -2.94
C ASP A 133 -3.92 14.45 -4.07
N LEU A 134 -4.69 13.40 -4.36
CA LEU A 134 -4.34 12.36 -5.32
C LEU A 134 -5.16 12.52 -6.60
N LEU A 135 -4.56 12.17 -7.74
CA LEU A 135 -5.30 11.86 -8.96
C LEU A 135 -5.09 10.38 -9.26
N ILE A 136 -6.19 9.61 -9.26
CA ILE A 136 -6.16 8.15 -9.31
C ILE A 136 -6.89 7.66 -10.56
N ASP A 137 -6.18 6.90 -11.38
CA ASP A 137 -6.74 6.00 -12.39
C ASP A 137 -6.81 4.58 -11.78
N ALA A 138 -8.04 4.10 -11.59
CA ALA A 138 -8.34 2.79 -11.01
C ALA A 138 -8.81 1.76 -12.06
N ASP A 139 -8.84 2.11 -13.34
CA ASP A 139 -9.39 1.27 -14.40
C ASP A 139 -8.31 0.41 -15.11
N GLY A 140 -8.73 -0.71 -15.69
CA GLY A 140 -7.82 -1.67 -16.33
C GLY A 140 -7.08 -2.62 -15.38
N SER A 141 -5.77 -2.84 -15.60
CA SER A 141 -4.95 -3.86 -14.93
C SER A 141 -3.95 -3.25 -13.93
N ASN A 142 -3.21 -4.09 -13.22
CA ASN A 142 -2.11 -3.62 -12.37
C ASN A 142 -1.02 -2.85 -13.13
N THR A 143 -0.89 -3.02 -14.45
CA THR A 143 0.12 -2.33 -15.27
C THR A 143 -0.41 -1.08 -16.00
N THR A 144 -1.71 -0.81 -15.97
CA THR A 144 -2.30 0.41 -16.56
C THR A 144 -2.70 1.42 -15.50
N ARG A 145 -3.29 0.95 -14.38
CA ARG A 145 -3.68 1.76 -13.23
C ARG A 145 -2.54 2.58 -12.67
N HIS A 146 -2.83 3.80 -12.27
CA HIS A 146 -1.82 4.70 -11.74
C HIS A 146 -2.37 5.69 -10.71
N VAL A 147 -1.47 6.27 -9.93
CA VAL A 147 -1.78 7.35 -9.01
C VAL A 147 -0.61 8.33 -8.93
N VAL A 148 -0.95 9.62 -8.91
CA VAL A 148 -0.01 10.73 -8.75
C VAL A 148 -0.44 11.63 -7.59
N ILE A 149 0.53 12.25 -6.92
CA ILE A 149 0.32 13.18 -5.80
C ILE A 149 0.43 14.60 -6.36
N PHE A 150 -0.64 15.38 -6.31
CA PHE A 150 -0.67 16.78 -6.73
C PHE A 150 0.19 17.64 -5.78
N GLU A 151 1.13 18.42 -6.30
CA GLU A 151 1.88 19.41 -5.51
C GLU A 151 1.27 20.82 -5.69
N GLY A 152 1.06 21.27 -6.92
CA GLY A 152 0.47 22.59 -7.18
C GLY A 152 0.27 22.88 -8.67
N TRP A 153 -0.65 23.79 -8.99
CA TRP A 153 -0.82 24.30 -10.36
C TRP A 153 0.42 25.07 -10.83
N THR A 154 0.77 24.97 -12.11
CA THR A 154 1.93 25.70 -12.67
C THR A 154 1.71 27.20 -12.72
N ASP A 155 0.45 27.62 -12.87
CA ASP A 155 -0.01 28.99 -13.03
C ASP A 155 -1.53 29.06 -12.82
N SER A 156 -2.11 30.27 -12.87
CA SER A 156 -3.53 30.52 -12.64
C SER A 156 -4.49 30.03 -13.73
N SER A 157 -4.00 29.49 -14.86
CA SER A 157 -4.86 28.85 -15.87
C SER A 157 -5.34 27.46 -15.45
N HIS A 158 -4.68 26.84 -14.46
CA HIS A 158 -4.90 25.45 -14.05
C HIS A 158 -4.83 24.43 -15.21
N SER A 159 -4.04 24.74 -16.26
CA SER A 159 -3.88 23.89 -17.45
C SER A 159 -2.77 22.83 -17.34
N ALA A 160 -1.97 22.89 -16.27
CA ALA A 160 -0.99 21.89 -15.86
C ALA A 160 -0.64 22.04 -14.37
N TYR A 161 -0.09 20.99 -13.75
CA TYR A 161 0.33 20.98 -12.34
C TYR A 161 1.63 20.19 -12.14
N THR A 162 2.43 20.54 -11.12
CA THR A 162 3.55 19.70 -10.66
C THR A 162 3.02 18.58 -9.78
N ALA A 163 3.61 17.40 -9.89
CA ALA A 163 3.20 16.21 -9.14
C ALA A 163 4.34 15.25 -8.89
N PHE A 164 4.20 14.45 -7.83
CA PHE A 164 5.07 13.32 -7.52
C PHE A 164 4.42 12.00 -7.91
N GLU A 165 5.21 11.08 -8.47
CA GLU A 165 4.74 9.74 -8.83
C GLU A 165 5.85 8.69 -8.75
N GLN A 166 5.45 7.42 -8.73
CA GLN A 166 6.35 6.26 -8.83
C GLN A 166 5.93 5.49 -10.09
N ARG A 167 6.63 5.70 -11.22
CA ARG A 167 6.15 5.28 -12.55
C ARG A 167 6.95 4.16 -13.18
N GLY A 168 6.23 3.29 -13.89
CA GLY A 168 6.80 2.18 -14.66
C GLY A 168 7.91 2.63 -15.62
N GLY A 169 8.97 1.83 -15.70
CA GLY A 169 10.12 2.11 -16.58
C GLY A 169 11.01 3.28 -16.14
N HIS A 170 10.81 3.85 -14.94
CA HIS A 170 11.61 4.97 -14.44
C HIS A 170 11.92 4.86 -12.94
N GLY A 171 10.89 4.76 -12.09
CA GLY A 171 11.01 5.00 -10.66
C GLY A 171 10.35 6.31 -10.24
N THR A 172 10.84 6.89 -9.14
CA THR A 172 10.27 8.10 -8.56
C THR A 172 10.51 9.30 -9.46
N ASP A 173 9.48 10.13 -9.66
CA ASP A 173 9.54 11.27 -10.55
C ASP A 173 8.82 12.48 -9.92
N HIS A 174 9.25 13.68 -10.33
CA HIS A 174 8.62 14.96 -9.99
C HIS A 174 8.58 15.81 -11.25
N ARG A 175 7.38 15.97 -11.83
CA ARG A 175 7.22 16.57 -13.16
C ARG A 175 5.87 17.27 -13.34
N THR A 176 5.79 18.08 -14.38
CA THR A 176 4.55 18.72 -14.83
C THR A 176 3.64 17.71 -15.54
N LEU A 177 2.38 17.63 -15.10
CA LEU A 177 1.36 16.71 -15.59
C LEU A 177 0.07 17.43 -16.02
N LYS A 178 -0.77 16.69 -16.76
CA LYS A 178 -2.13 17.06 -17.16
C LYS A 178 -3.17 15.97 -16.91
N TYR A 179 -2.84 14.92 -16.15
CA TYR A 179 -3.80 13.84 -15.87
C TYR A 179 -5.02 14.39 -15.13
N GLY A 180 -6.22 13.92 -15.47
CA GLY A 180 -7.48 14.36 -14.86
C GLY A 180 -7.99 15.74 -15.27
N LEU A 181 -7.28 16.47 -16.14
CA LEU A 181 -7.70 17.80 -16.61
C LEU A 181 -8.67 17.73 -17.79
N ASP A 182 -8.48 16.76 -18.68
CA ASP A 182 -9.31 16.59 -19.88
C ASP A 182 -10.67 15.95 -19.56
N ALA A 183 -11.71 16.38 -20.29
CA ALA A 183 -13.03 15.77 -20.21
C ALA A 183 -12.96 14.29 -20.60
N GLY A 184 -13.45 13.40 -19.72
CA GLY A 184 -13.39 11.95 -19.93
C GLY A 184 -12.12 11.27 -19.42
N SER A 185 -11.11 12.00 -18.91
CA SER A 185 -9.90 11.39 -18.33
C SER A 185 -10.23 10.38 -17.22
N GLU A 186 -9.59 9.21 -17.24
CA GLU A 186 -9.80 8.13 -16.24
C GLU A 186 -9.36 8.55 -14.83
N TYR A 187 -8.33 9.39 -14.72
CA TYR A 187 -7.82 9.95 -13.47
C TYR A 187 -8.87 10.82 -12.78
N LYS A 188 -9.37 10.39 -11.61
CA LYS A 188 -10.30 11.17 -10.79
C LYS A 188 -9.59 11.79 -9.58
N PRO A 189 -9.94 13.02 -9.14
CA PRO A 189 -9.38 13.62 -7.94
C PRO A 189 -9.92 13.01 -6.64
N TYR A 190 -9.03 12.71 -5.70
CA TYR A 190 -9.33 12.21 -4.37
C TYR A 190 -8.50 12.93 -3.30
N ARG A 191 -9.07 13.10 -2.10
CA ARG A 191 -8.35 13.58 -0.92
C ARG A 191 -8.15 12.43 0.07
N PRO A 192 -6.91 12.09 0.45
CA PRO A 192 -6.65 11.18 1.57
C PRO A 192 -7.31 11.64 2.87
N VAL A 193 -7.92 10.74 3.63
CA VAL A 193 -8.68 11.12 4.85
C VAL A 193 -7.79 11.41 6.07
N ASN A 194 -6.59 10.84 6.12
CA ASN A 194 -5.63 11.12 7.19
C ASN A 194 -4.79 12.38 6.93
N LEU A 195 -5.08 13.16 5.87
CA LEU A 195 -4.46 14.47 5.69
C LEU A 195 -5.05 15.49 6.68
N SER A 196 -4.20 16.03 7.53
CA SER A 196 -4.48 17.25 8.29
C SER A 196 -4.06 18.48 7.47
N ASP A 197 -4.93 19.50 7.45
CA ASP A 197 -4.65 20.85 6.96
C ASP A 197 -3.82 21.64 8.00
#